data_AF-S4V1E6-F1
#
_entry.id   AF-S4V1E6-F1
#
_cell.length_a   1.000
_cell.length_b   1.000
_cell.length_c   1.000
_cell.angle_alpha   90.00
_cell.angle_beta   90.00
_cell.angle_gamma   90.00
#
_symmetry.space_group_name_H-M   'P 1'
#
loop_
_entity.id
_entity.type
_entity.pdbx_description
1 polymer ?
#
loop_
_entity_poly.entity_id
_entity_poly.type
_entity_poly.pdbx_seq_one_letter_code
_entity_poly.pdbx_strand_id
1 'polypeptide(L)' 'FLWQTFDHPSDTLLPGMRMGWNLTSRQERYLTAWSSADDPSPSDITLRLDIHGGLPQLVVIKGSVKTFRGGPWNG' A
#
# COMPACT_ATOMS: atom_id res chain seq x y z
N PHE A 1 19.25 -9.12 8.00
CA PHE A 1 18.18 -10.14 7.89
C PHE A 1 17.91 -10.39 6.42
N LEU A 2 17.57 -11.62 6.05
CA LEU A 2 17.34 -12.00 4.65
C LEU A 2 15.89 -11.73 4.19
N TRP A 3 14.91 -11.80 5.11
CA TRP A 3 13.49 -11.63 4.82
C TRP A 3 12.71 -11.22 6.09
N GLN A 4 11.63 -10.45 5.92
CA GLN A 4 10.70 -10.08 7.00
C GLN A 4 9.26 -10.00 6.50
N THR A 5 8.29 -10.44 7.32
CA THR A 5 6.85 -10.32 7.03
C THR A 5 6.42 -8.87 6.82
N PHE A 6 7.01 -7.93 7.56
CA PHE A 6 6.66 -6.50 7.51
C PHE A 6 7.02 -5.84 6.17
N ASP A 7 7.87 -6.48 5.37
CA ASP A 7 8.19 -6.03 4.00
C ASP A 7 7.15 -6.52 2.96
N HIS A 8 6.25 -7.42 3.35
CA HIS A 8 5.23 -8.04 2.49
C HIS A 8 3.85 -8.05 3.18
N PRO A 9 3.19 -6.89 3.31
CA PRO A 9 1.86 -6.81 3.93
C PRO A 9 0.78 -7.53 3.12
N SER A 10 -0.30 -7.94 3.79
CA SER A 10 -1.56 -8.35 3.14
C SER A 10 -2.52 -7.14 3.11
N ASP A 11 -3.59 -7.15 3.90
CA ASP A 11 -4.62 -6.11 3.93
C ASP A 11 -4.48 -5.12 5.09
N THR A 12 -3.60 -5.41 6.06
CA THR A 12 -3.52 -4.73 7.34
C THR A 12 -2.14 -4.10 7.59
N LEU A 13 -2.12 -2.87 8.12
CA LEU A 13 -0.92 -2.19 8.60
C LEU A 13 -0.87 -2.22 10.14
N LEU A 14 0.09 -2.96 10.70
CA LEU A 14 0.29 -3.07 12.15
C LEU A 14 1.27 -2.00 12.68
N PRO A 15 1.24 -1.69 13.99
CA PRO A 15 2.24 -0.82 14.60
C PRO A 15 3.67 -1.28 14.32
N GLY A 16 4.53 -0.33 13.91
CA GLY A 16 5.94 -0.60 13.55
C GLY A 16 6.16 -1.02 12.09
N MET A 17 5.11 -1.35 11.34
CA MET A 17 5.20 -1.53 9.89
C MET A 17 5.41 -0.19 9.18
N ARG A 18 5.98 -0.25 7.98
CA ARG A 18 6.19 0.91 7.11
C ARG A 18 5.37 0.75 5.84
N MET A 19 4.59 1.76 5.49
CA MET A 19 3.88 1.85 4.22
C MET A 19 4.63 2.77 3.25
N GLY A 20 4.58 2.47 1.96
CA GLY A 20 5.22 3.24 0.89
C GLY A 20 6.57 2.67 0.44
N TRP A 21 7.37 3.52 -0.19
CA TRP A 21 8.59 3.10 -0.87
C TRP A 21 9.78 2.98 0.08
N ASN A 22 10.46 1.83 0.02
CA ASN A 22 11.84 1.71 0.45
C ASN A 22 12.74 2.13 -0.73
N LEU A 23 13.28 3.35 -0.67
CA LEU A 23 14.09 3.91 -1.76
C LEU A 23 15.43 3.20 -1.93
N THR A 24 15.96 2.57 -0.88
CA THR A 24 17.23 1.82 -0.94
C THR A 24 17.03 0.48 -1.66
N SER A 25 16.00 -0.28 -1.31
CA SER A 25 15.70 -1.58 -1.97
C SER A 25 14.83 -1.45 -3.21
N ARG A 26 14.30 -0.25 -3.50
CA ARG A 26 13.32 0.03 -4.57
C ARG A 26 12.06 -0.84 -4.48
N GLN A 27 11.67 -1.23 -3.27
CA GLN A 27 10.48 -2.01 -3.01
C GLN A 27 9.36 -1.12 -2.49
N GLU A 28 8.17 -1.23 -3.09
CA GLU A 28 6.95 -0.62 -2.56
C GLU A 28 6.30 -1.57 -1.54
N ARG A 29 5.98 -1.05 -0.35
CA ARG A 29 5.12 -1.73 0.64
C ARG A 29 3.73 -1.10 0.58
N TYR A 30 2.74 -1.90 0.25
CA TYR A 30 1.35 -1.47 0.10
C TYR A 30 0.40 -2.52 0.65
N LEU A 31 -0.89 -2.18 0.80
CA LEU A 31 -1.90 -3.13 1.23
C LEU A 31 -2.76 -3.56 0.04
N THR A 32 -3.19 -4.81 0.05
CA THR A 32 -4.15 -5.37 -0.90
C THR A 32 -5.33 -5.91 -0.12
N ALA A 33 -6.53 -5.42 -0.41
CA ALA A 33 -7.73 -5.91 0.24
C ALA A 33 -7.99 -7.38 -0.13
N TRP A 34 -8.61 -8.12 0.76
CA TRP A 34 -9.13 -9.45 0.48
C TRP A 34 -10.22 -9.42 -0.59
N SER A 35 -10.36 -10.53 -1.31
CA SER A 35 -11.38 -10.72 -2.35
C SER A 35 -12.79 -10.64 -1.76
N SER A 36 -12.98 -11.24 -0.59
CA SER A 36 -14.22 -11.12 0.20
C SER A 36 -13.94 -11.31 1.69
N ALA A 37 -14.99 -11.22 2.53
CA ALA A 37 -14.85 -11.45 3.97
C ALA A 37 -14.37 -12.87 4.32
N ASP A 38 -14.72 -13.86 3.49
CA ASP A 38 -14.40 -15.28 3.71
C ASP A 38 -13.26 -15.79 2.82
N ASP A 39 -12.78 -14.97 1.87
CA ASP A 39 -11.70 -15.32 0.94
C ASP A 39 -10.53 -14.34 1.07
N PRO A 40 -9.43 -14.74 1.74
CA PRO A 40 -8.26 -13.90 1.94
C PRO A 40 -7.38 -13.77 0.68
N SER A 41 -7.81 -14.31 -0.46
CA SER A 41 -7.10 -14.12 -1.72
C SER A 41 -7.01 -12.62 -2.09
N PRO A 42 -5.93 -12.17 -2.75
CA PRO A 42 -5.78 -10.77 -3.14
C PRO A 42 -6.89 -10.30 -4.09
N SER A 43 -7.51 -9.17 -3.79
CA SER A 43 -8.43 -8.49 -4.70
C SER A 43 -7.71 -7.49 -5.63
N ASP A 44 -8.47 -6.89 -6.55
CA ASP A 44 -8.01 -5.79 -7.39
C ASP A 44 -7.91 -4.44 -6.66
N ILE A 45 -8.25 -4.38 -5.36
CA ILE A 45 -8.25 -3.13 -4.59
C ILE A 45 -6.97 -3.05 -3.76
N THR A 46 -6.20 -1.97 -3.97
CA THR A 46 -4.95 -1.71 -3.24
C THR A 46 -4.90 -0.31 -2.63
N LEU A 47 -4.23 -0.20 -1.49
CA LEU A 47 -3.90 1.06 -0.81
C LEU A 47 -2.40 1.34 -0.98
N ARG A 48 -2.06 2.40 -1.71
CA ARG A 48 -0.67 2.72 -2.09
C ARG A 48 -0.28 4.14 -1.72
N LEU A 49 1.03 4.37 -1.62
CA LEU A 49 1.61 5.71 -1.54
C LEU A 49 2.07 6.13 -2.95
N ASP A 50 1.26 6.96 -3.59
CA ASP A 50 1.60 7.51 -4.89
C ASP A 50 2.61 8.64 -4.74
N ILE A 51 3.84 8.39 -5.20
CA ILE A 51 4.95 9.34 -5.18
C ILE A 51 5.08 10.10 -6.51
N HIS A 52 4.23 9.82 -7.50
CA HIS A 52 4.29 10.45 -8.81
C HIS A 52 3.32 11.63 -8.86
N GLY A 53 3.82 12.83 -9.22
CA GLY A 53 2.98 14.03 -9.37
C GLY A 53 3.17 15.11 -8.30
N GLY A 54 4.34 15.14 -7.64
CA GLY A 54 4.70 16.20 -6.69
C GLY A 54 4.86 15.64 -5.28
N LEU A 55 3.89 15.93 -4.41
CA LEU A 55 3.92 15.44 -3.03
C LEU A 55 3.36 14.02 -2.92
N PRO A 56 4.01 13.12 -2.14
CA PRO A 56 3.47 11.79 -1.87
C PRO A 56 2.06 11.86 -1.29
N GLN A 57 1.15 11.06 -1.84
CA GLN A 57 -0.25 11.04 -1.44
C GLN A 57 -0.75 9.60 -1.34
N LEU A 58 -1.64 9.37 -0.40
CA LEU A 58 -2.23 8.05 -0.17
C LEU A 58 -3.40 7.86 -1.14
N VAL A 59 -3.44 6.73 -1.85
CA VAL A 59 -4.46 6.47 -2.89
C VAL A 59 -5.03 5.07 -2.77
N VAL A 60 -6.31 4.93 -3.08
CA VAL A 60 -6.95 3.63 -3.33
C VAL A 60 -7.06 3.44 -4.82
N ILE A 61 -6.64 2.27 -5.29
CA ILE A 61 -6.66 1.88 -6.70
C ILE A 61 -7.47 0.60 -6.83
N LYS A 62 -8.43 0.58 -7.75
CA LYS A 62 -9.14 -0.63 -8.19
C LYS A 62 -8.68 -0.98 -9.61
N GLY A 63 -7.90 -2.05 -9.75
CA GLY A 63 -7.21 -2.40 -10.99
C GLY A 63 -6.24 -1.28 -11.40
N SER A 64 -6.57 -0.56 -12.47
CA SER A 64 -5.78 0.58 -12.97
C SER A 64 -6.39 1.94 -12.66
N VAL A 65 -7.52 1.99 -11.95
CA VAL A 65 -8.29 3.23 -11.72
C VAL A 65 -8.11 3.69 -10.28
N LYS A 66 -7.65 4.93 -10.09
CA LYS A 66 -7.62 5.59 -8.77
C LYS A 66 -9.06 5.96 -8.37
N THR A 67 -9.58 5.31 -7.33
CA THR A 67 -10.96 5.51 -6.86
C THR A 67 -11.04 6.51 -5.70
N PHE A 68 -9.95 6.66 -4.94
CA PHE A 68 -9.86 7.61 -3.84
C PHE A 68 -8.46 8.21 -3.73
N ARG A 69 -8.38 9.47 -3.27
CA ARG A 69 -7.15 10.17 -2.92
C ARG A 69 -7.28 10.78 -1.52
N GLY A 70 -6.40 10.39 -0.61
CA GLY A 70 -6.29 10.97 0.73
C GLY A 70 -5.56 12.32 0.73
N GLY A 71 -4.84 12.63 -0.35
CA GLY A 71 -4.08 13.86 -0.51
C GLY A 71 -2.68 13.79 0.10
N PRO A 72 -1.89 14.87 -0.05
CA PRO A 72 -0.56 14.99 0.55
C PRO A 72 -0.62 15.07 2.07
N TRP A 73 0.44 14.59 2.73
CA TRP A 73 0.63 14.81 4.16
C TRP A 73 0.88 16.29 4.46
N ASN A 74 0.27 16.80 5.55
CA ASN A 74 0.34 18.21 5.95
C ASN A 74 1.06 18.47 7.28
N GLY A 75 1.56 17.45 7.98
CA GLY A 75 2.27 17.60 9.26
C GLY A 75 1.43 17.23 10.46
#